data_AF-A0A0L8FGK3-F1
#
_entry.id   AF-A0A0L8FGK3-F1
#
_cell.length_a   1.000
_cell.length_b   1.000
_cell.length_c   1.000
_cell.angle_alpha   90.00
_cell.angle_beta   90.00
_cell.angle_gamma   90.00
#
_symmetry.space_group_name_H-M   'P 1'
#
loop_
_entity.id
_entity.type
_entity.pdbx_description
1 polymer ?
#
loop_
_entity_poly.entity_id
_entity_poly.type
_entity_poly.pdbx_seq_one_letter_code
_entity_poly.pdbx_strand_id
1 'polypeptide(L)'
;MDAALEMQAPDTWDSFPLFQLLNDYLRNDDNLCNGKFHQHLRDVFAPQVVRYVDLMESSIAQSIHKGFEKERWDAQGRAWGSSNGCATSEDMLWKLDALQSFIRDLRWPEEVFAEHLDNRLKIMAADMIEAAAKRTLKAFETWLKKSGKGTDYIVHSEVCVMINVITDCKNKALHLCALDSGENIHQYHTKIDEFLEKVQVQMGKCLVEKLLSVLESVLSKLARYDEGTFFSSILSLTKPVNELGKAYVDFMRGNLEQLRQRLADELLTLNIFEQWYTGQTKLICDWLTERLDLSLHPYQLTCIMNINKKYYSDFELQGVPETTLNSKTYQTICSRLQVEEATQSVTQSESGLRGRFMTSGEEESD
;
A
#
# COMPACT_ATOMS: atom_id res chain seq x y z
N MET A 1 33.91 2.98 -42.27
CA MET A 1 33.21 3.11 -40.98
C MET A 1 33.53 4.47 -40.38
N ASP A 2 34.80 4.72 -40.04
CA ASP A 2 35.24 5.96 -39.38
C ASP A 2 34.79 7.24 -40.09
N ALA A 3 35.03 7.36 -41.39
CA ALA A 3 34.58 8.53 -42.17
C ALA A 3 33.06 8.76 -42.13
N ALA A 4 32.25 7.71 -41.94
CA ALA A 4 30.80 7.85 -41.81
C ALA A 4 30.38 8.26 -40.38
N LEU A 5 31.10 7.78 -39.36
CA LEU A 5 30.88 8.15 -37.95
C LEU A 5 31.33 9.59 -37.67
N GLU A 6 32.41 10.05 -38.30
CA GLU A 6 32.91 11.44 -38.20
C GLU A 6 31.93 12.47 -38.75
N MET A 7 31.04 12.07 -39.66
CA MET A 7 30.02 12.95 -40.22
C MET A 7 28.74 13.01 -39.37
N GLN A 8 28.63 12.18 -38.32
CA GLN A 8 27.47 12.19 -37.45
C GLN A 8 27.50 13.38 -36.49
N ALA A 9 26.32 13.92 -36.17
CA ALA A 9 26.20 14.96 -35.17
C ALA A 9 26.53 14.40 -33.77
N PRO A 10 27.05 15.24 -32.85
CA PRO A 10 27.29 14.81 -31.47
C PRO A 10 25.99 14.37 -30.78
N ASP A 11 26.12 13.44 -29.83
CA ASP A 11 25.00 12.85 -29.08
C ASP A 11 23.89 12.24 -29.97
N THR A 12 24.29 11.63 -31.10
CA THR A 12 23.43 10.78 -31.94
C THR A 12 23.71 9.30 -31.71
N TRP A 13 22.65 8.49 -31.73
CA TRP A 13 22.70 7.07 -31.35
C TRP A 13 22.34 6.14 -32.52
N ASP A 14 22.13 6.70 -33.71
CA ASP A 14 21.72 6.00 -34.93
C ASP A 14 22.77 4.99 -35.43
N SER A 15 24.00 5.11 -34.93
CA SER A 15 25.12 4.20 -35.22
C SER A 15 25.10 2.92 -34.36
N PHE A 16 24.33 2.85 -33.26
CA PHE A 16 24.31 1.65 -32.41
C PHE A 16 23.75 0.39 -33.09
N PRO A 17 22.71 0.45 -33.94
CA PRO A 17 22.28 -0.71 -34.72
C PRO A 17 23.39 -1.25 -35.65
N LEU A 18 24.23 -0.35 -36.18
CA LEU A 18 25.40 -0.76 -36.98
C LEU A 18 26.44 -1.47 -36.10
N PHE A 19 26.71 -0.96 -34.91
CA PHE A 19 27.57 -1.64 -33.94
C PHE A 19 27.04 -3.04 -33.62
N GLN A 20 25.75 -3.16 -33.26
CA GLN A 20 25.14 -4.46 -32.94
C GLN A 20 25.28 -5.47 -34.07
N LEU A 21 24.97 -5.06 -35.30
CA LEU A 21 25.09 -5.91 -36.49
C LEU A 21 26.53 -6.40 -36.71
N LEU A 22 27.49 -5.48 -36.65
CA LEU A 22 28.91 -5.82 -36.84
C LEU A 22 29.44 -6.69 -35.70
N ASN A 23 29.05 -6.37 -34.46
CA ASN A 23 29.46 -7.10 -33.28
C ASN A 23 28.93 -8.54 -33.29
N ASP A 24 27.65 -8.73 -33.59
CA ASP A 24 27.05 -10.07 -33.69
C ASP A 24 27.69 -10.91 -34.80
N TYR A 25 28.09 -10.30 -35.92
CA TYR A 25 28.83 -11.01 -36.96
C TYR A 25 30.24 -11.40 -36.47
N LEU A 26 31.00 -10.44 -35.94
CA LEU A 26 32.41 -10.63 -35.56
C LEU A 26 32.58 -11.58 -34.36
N ARG A 27 31.62 -11.64 -33.45
CA ARG A 27 31.66 -12.54 -32.28
C ARG A 27 31.47 -14.02 -32.65
N ASN A 28 30.81 -14.30 -33.78
CA ASN A 28 30.54 -15.66 -34.23
C ASN A 28 31.60 -16.23 -35.20
N ASP A 29 32.59 -15.43 -35.59
CA ASP A 29 33.67 -15.85 -36.49
C ASP A 29 34.99 -16.05 -35.72
N ASP A 30 35.52 -17.27 -35.72
CA ASP A 30 36.72 -17.66 -34.96
C ASP A 30 37.99 -16.88 -35.35
N ASN A 31 38.07 -16.37 -36.59
CA ASN A 31 39.25 -15.66 -37.08
C ASN A 31 39.15 -14.14 -36.90
N LEU A 32 37.93 -13.61 -36.79
CA LEU A 32 37.66 -12.18 -36.66
C LEU A 32 37.30 -11.77 -35.23
N CYS A 33 36.85 -12.71 -34.41
CA CYS A 33 36.59 -12.48 -33.00
C CYS A 33 37.86 -12.00 -32.30
N ASN A 34 37.76 -10.90 -31.55
CA ASN A 34 38.90 -10.22 -30.91
C ASN A 34 40.04 -9.78 -31.85
N GLY A 35 39.83 -9.78 -33.18
CA GLY A 35 40.78 -9.27 -34.15
C GLY A 35 40.90 -7.74 -34.14
N LYS A 36 41.83 -7.19 -34.93
CA LYS A 36 42.13 -5.73 -34.96
C LYS A 36 40.92 -4.86 -35.28
N PHE A 37 40.08 -5.27 -36.23
CA PHE A 37 38.87 -4.52 -36.59
C PHE A 37 37.83 -4.57 -35.47
N HIS A 38 37.69 -5.71 -34.80
CA HIS A 38 36.78 -5.88 -33.68
C HIS A 38 37.23 -5.04 -32.47
N GLN A 39 38.54 -4.97 -32.20
CA GLN A 39 39.14 -4.06 -31.22
C GLN A 39 38.81 -2.59 -31.55
N HIS A 40 39.11 -2.15 -32.77
CA HIS A 40 38.82 -0.78 -33.22
C HIS A 40 37.32 -0.42 -33.11
N LEU A 41 36.43 -1.34 -33.48
CA LEU A 41 34.99 -1.15 -33.34
C LEU A 41 34.60 -0.90 -31.86
N ARG A 42 35.16 -1.65 -30.91
CA ARG A 42 34.91 -1.45 -29.47
C ARG A 42 35.43 -0.10 -29.01
N ASP A 43 36.66 0.26 -29.38
CA ASP A 43 37.31 1.50 -28.94
C ASP A 43 36.54 2.75 -29.42
N VAL A 44 35.95 2.69 -30.61
CA VAL A 44 35.14 3.78 -31.18
C VAL A 44 33.78 3.91 -30.49
N PHE A 45 33.12 2.79 -30.17
CA PHE A 45 31.76 2.81 -29.61
C PHE A 45 31.69 2.86 -28.08
N ALA A 46 32.74 2.44 -27.37
CA ALA A 46 32.78 2.46 -25.91
C ALA A 46 32.47 3.85 -25.31
N PRO A 47 33.14 4.95 -25.73
CA PRO A 47 32.82 6.27 -25.20
C PRO A 47 31.41 6.75 -25.56
N GLN A 48 30.86 6.32 -26.70
CA GLN A 48 29.49 6.67 -27.11
C GLN A 48 28.46 5.97 -26.22
N VAL A 49 28.66 4.69 -25.91
CA VAL A 49 27.79 3.93 -24.99
C VAL A 49 27.83 4.55 -23.59
N VAL A 50 29.02 4.88 -23.07
CA VAL A 50 29.17 5.55 -21.76
C VAL A 50 28.41 6.87 -21.76
N ARG A 51 28.60 7.70 -22.80
CA ARG A 51 27.92 8.99 -22.94
C ARG A 51 26.39 8.85 -22.99
N TYR A 52 25.88 7.84 -23.70
CA TYR A 52 24.46 7.54 -23.75
C TYR A 52 23.91 7.19 -22.36
N VAL A 53 24.59 6.32 -21.62
CA VAL A 53 24.21 5.96 -20.25
C VAL A 53 24.21 7.19 -19.33
N ASP A 54 25.24 8.05 -19.38
CA ASP A 54 25.32 9.28 -18.58
C ASP A 54 24.12 10.21 -18.83
N LEU A 55 23.72 10.35 -20.10
CA LEU A 55 22.61 11.20 -20.51
C LEU A 55 21.25 10.61 -20.08
N MET A 56 21.10 9.29 -20.19
CA MET A 56 19.90 8.60 -19.73
C MET A 56 19.78 8.67 -18.20
N GLU A 57 20.87 8.47 -17.46
CA GLU A 57 20.93 8.64 -16.01
C GLU A 57 20.44 10.05 -15.60
N SER A 58 20.99 11.08 -16.26
CA SER A 58 20.61 12.47 -16.02
C SER A 58 19.14 12.73 -16.36
N SER A 59 18.64 12.17 -17.46
CA SER A 59 17.26 12.32 -17.93
C SER A 59 16.26 11.70 -16.94
N ILE A 60 16.54 10.49 -16.48
CA ILE A 60 15.70 9.76 -15.52
C ILE A 60 15.73 10.45 -14.15
N ALA A 61 16.91 10.84 -13.66
CA ALA A 61 17.02 11.56 -12.40
C ALA A 61 16.21 12.88 -12.42
N GLN A 62 16.27 13.61 -13.54
CA GLN A 62 15.51 14.85 -13.70
C GLN A 62 14.00 14.60 -13.79
N SER A 63 13.56 13.54 -14.45
CA SER A 63 12.13 13.19 -14.54
C SER A 63 11.56 12.80 -13.17
N ILE A 64 12.31 12.07 -12.34
CA ILE A 64 11.92 11.76 -10.96
C ILE A 64 11.77 13.05 -10.16
N HIS A 65 12.76 13.94 -10.22
CA HIS A 65 12.72 15.14 -9.39
C HIS A 65 11.56 16.08 -9.77
N LYS A 66 11.39 16.38 -11.06
CA LYS A 66 10.35 17.32 -11.53
C LYS A 66 8.98 16.67 -11.66
N GLY A 67 8.93 15.38 -11.97
CA GLY A 67 7.70 14.63 -12.21
C GLY A 67 6.93 14.43 -10.91
N PHE A 68 7.56 13.87 -9.88
CA PHE A 68 6.89 13.62 -8.59
C PHE A 68 6.44 14.90 -7.87
N GLU A 69 7.10 16.05 -8.11
CA GLU A 69 6.65 17.34 -7.59
C GLU A 69 5.32 17.82 -8.20
N LYS A 70 5.04 17.42 -9.44
CA LYS A 70 3.85 17.82 -10.20
C LYS A 70 2.84 16.69 -10.38
N GLU A 71 3.12 15.54 -9.76
CA GLU A 71 2.35 14.32 -9.94
C GLU A 71 0.95 14.47 -9.34
N ARG A 72 -0.04 14.03 -10.11
CA ARG A 72 -1.46 14.02 -9.71
C ARG A 72 -1.86 12.73 -9.04
N TRP A 73 -1.07 11.68 -9.24
CA TRP A 73 -1.30 10.33 -8.69
C TRP A 73 -2.55 9.67 -9.29
N ASP A 74 -2.82 10.01 -10.56
CA ASP A 74 -3.81 9.32 -11.38
C ASP A 74 -3.25 7.96 -11.80
N ALA A 75 -4.05 6.91 -11.65
CA ALA A 75 -3.68 5.59 -12.14
C ALA A 75 -3.57 5.63 -13.67
N GLN A 76 -2.39 5.30 -14.20
CA GLN A 76 -2.25 5.01 -15.63
C GLN A 76 -3.01 3.69 -15.88
N GLY A 77 -4.18 3.78 -16.51
CA GLY A 77 -5.08 2.64 -16.65
C GLY A 77 -4.41 1.40 -17.27
N ARG A 78 -5.08 0.24 -17.13
CA ARG A 78 -4.64 -1.10 -17.60
C ARG A 78 -4.51 -1.26 -19.13
N ALA A 79 -4.24 -0.19 -19.87
CA ALA A 79 -4.15 -0.17 -21.33
C ALA A 79 -2.80 -0.70 -21.85
N TRP A 80 -1.75 -0.62 -21.04
CA TRP A 80 -0.48 -1.32 -21.26
C TRP A 80 -0.32 -2.28 -20.07
N GLY A 81 -0.20 -3.58 -20.34
CA GLY A 81 -0.32 -4.63 -19.33
C GLY A 81 0.42 -4.30 -18.03
N SER A 82 -0.26 -4.49 -16.90
CA SER A 82 0.27 -4.41 -15.53
C SER A 82 0.70 -3.03 -14.96
N SER A 83 0.39 -1.90 -15.60
CA SER A 83 0.63 -0.59 -14.97
C SER A 83 -0.36 -0.33 -13.83
N ASN A 84 0.14 -0.19 -12.60
CA ASN A 84 -0.65 0.13 -11.41
C ASN A 84 -0.22 1.44 -10.73
N GLY A 85 0.90 2.01 -11.17
CA GLY A 85 1.47 3.25 -10.67
C GLY A 85 0.94 4.52 -11.34
N CYS A 86 1.72 5.58 -11.23
CA CYS A 86 1.43 6.90 -11.80
C CYS A 86 2.29 7.18 -13.04
N ALA A 87 1.95 8.23 -13.80
CA ALA A 87 2.66 8.55 -15.04
C ALA A 87 4.18 8.69 -14.87
N THR A 88 4.61 9.35 -13.78
CA THR A 88 6.04 9.54 -13.50
C THR A 88 6.76 8.23 -13.17
N SER A 89 6.16 7.36 -12.35
CA SER A 89 6.79 6.08 -11.98
C SER A 89 6.88 5.13 -13.16
N GLU A 90 5.82 5.06 -13.97
CA GLU A 90 5.79 4.19 -15.16
C GLU A 90 6.83 4.63 -16.20
N ASP A 91 6.92 5.93 -16.51
CA ASP A 91 7.95 6.45 -17.43
C ASP A 91 9.36 6.16 -16.93
N MET A 92 9.61 6.33 -15.62
CA MET A 92 10.89 6.00 -15.00
C MET A 92 11.23 4.51 -15.14
N LEU A 93 10.32 3.62 -14.74
CA LEU A 93 10.52 2.18 -14.78
C LEU A 93 10.71 1.67 -16.21
N TRP A 94 9.93 2.20 -17.15
CA TRP A 94 10.06 1.91 -18.58
C TRP A 94 11.42 2.34 -19.13
N LYS A 95 11.90 3.55 -18.82
CA LYS A 95 13.23 4.02 -19.27
C LYS A 95 14.36 3.16 -18.71
N LEU A 96 14.27 2.75 -17.45
CA LEU A 96 15.24 1.84 -16.85
C LEU A 96 15.25 0.47 -17.56
N ASP A 97 14.07 -0.08 -17.86
CA ASP A 97 13.94 -1.35 -18.57
C ASP A 97 14.46 -1.28 -20.02
N ALA A 98 14.11 -0.21 -20.73
CA ALA A 98 14.56 0.02 -22.10
C ALA A 98 16.08 0.17 -22.16
N LEU A 99 16.69 0.90 -21.21
CA LEU A 99 18.13 1.08 -21.14
C LEU A 99 18.86 -0.24 -20.83
N GLN A 100 18.33 -1.04 -19.89
CA GLN A 100 18.90 -2.36 -19.59
C GLN A 100 18.83 -3.32 -20.77
N SER A 101 17.69 -3.34 -21.47
CA SER A 101 17.53 -4.14 -22.66
C SER A 101 18.49 -3.69 -23.77
N PHE A 102 18.58 -2.38 -24.01
CA PHE A 102 19.52 -1.82 -24.98
C PHE A 102 20.97 -2.27 -24.72
N ILE A 103 21.43 -2.14 -23.47
CA ILE A 103 22.82 -2.48 -23.11
C ILE A 103 23.08 -3.99 -23.21
N ARG A 104 22.13 -4.82 -22.76
CA ARG A 104 22.21 -6.27 -22.93
C ARG A 104 22.28 -6.66 -24.40
N ASP A 105 21.49 -6.01 -25.25
CA ASP A 105 21.41 -6.29 -26.68
C ASP A 105 22.67 -5.83 -27.45
N LEU A 106 23.48 -4.92 -26.89
CA LEU A 106 24.82 -4.62 -27.43
C LEU A 106 25.75 -5.83 -27.39
N ARG A 107 25.53 -6.79 -26.48
CA ARG A 107 26.34 -8.00 -26.28
C ARG A 107 27.83 -7.71 -26.29
N TRP A 108 28.23 -6.78 -25.42
CA TRP A 108 29.57 -6.22 -25.43
C TRP A 108 30.64 -7.33 -25.34
N PRO A 109 31.66 -7.36 -26.24
CA PRO A 109 32.62 -8.47 -26.31
C PRO A 109 33.57 -8.57 -25.13
N GLU A 110 33.95 -7.43 -24.56
CA GLU A 110 34.92 -7.35 -23.47
C GLU A 110 34.20 -7.53 -22.13
N GLU A 111 34.41 -8.69 -21.51
CA GLU A 111 33.74 -9.08 -20.26
C GLU A 111 33.89 -8.04 -19.16
N VAL A 112 35.10 -7.49 -18.97
CA VAL A 112 35.38 -6.48 -17.94
C VAL A 112 34.55 -5.21 -18.14
N PHE A 113 34.45 -4.71 -19.38
CA PHE A 113 33.65 -3.52 -19.67
C PHE A 113 32.15 -3.83 -19.60
N ALA A 114 31.72 -4.99 -20.08
CA ALA A 114 30.34 -5.44 -20.01
C ALA A 114 29.85 -5.53 -18.55
N GLU A 115 30.66 -6.14 -17.68
CA GLU A 115 30.40 -6.25 -16.25
C GLU A 115 30.37 -4.87 -15.57
N HIS A 116 31.32 -3.98 -15.91
CA HIS A 116 31.32 -2.62 -15.38
C HIS A 116 30.04 -1.85 -15.75
N LEU A 117 29.61 -1.95 -17.00
CA LEU A 117 28.43 -1.29 -17.52
C LEU A 117 27.15 -1.85 -16.87
N ASP A 118 27.03 -3.16 -16.77
CA ASP A 118 25.91 -3.83 -16.11
C ASP A 118 25.82 -3.44 -14.61
N ASN A 119 26.94 -3.50 -13.88
CA ASN A 119 27.01 -3.06 -12.48
C ASN A 119 26.57 -1.60 -12.32
N ARG A 120 27.02 -0.73 -13.23
CA ARG A 120 26.62 0.69 -13.22
C ARG A 120 25.12 0.85 -13.42
N LEU A 121 24.51 0.12 -14.36
CA LEU A 121 23.06 0.17 -14.59
C LEU A 121 22.26 -0.32 -13.37
N LYS A 122 22.75 -1.35 -12.68
CA LYS A 122 22.12 -1.88 -11.47
C LYS A 122 22.14 -0.86 -10.34
N ILE A 123 23.29 -0.22 -10.10
CA ILE A 123 23.43 0.85 -9.09
C ILE A 123 22.48 2.00 -9.41
N MET A 124 22.54 2.51 -10.64
CA MET A 124 21.68 3.59 -11.12
C MET A 124 20.19 3.23 -10.96
N ALA A 125 19.77 2.03 -11.39
CA ALA A 125 18.37 1.63 -11.29
C ALA A 125 17.86 1.63 -9.85
N ALA A 126 18.64 1.09 -8.91
CA ALA A 126 18.25 1.09 -7.50
C ALA A 126 18.27 2.49 -6.89
N ASP A 127 19.23 3.36 -7.22
CA ASP A 127 19.25 4.75 -6.76
C ASP A 127 18.00 5.51 -7.22
N MET A 128 17.59 5.30 -8.48
CA MET A 128 16.38 5.91 -9.04
C MET A 128 15.10 5.35 -8.39
N ILE A 129 15.03 4.04 -8.18
CA ILE A 129 13.91 3.40 -7.47
C ILE A 129 13.81 3.89 -6.02
N GLU A 130 14.93 3.97 -5.30
CA GLU A 130 14.98 4.50 -3.93
C GLU A 130 14.53 5.97 -3.89
N ALA A 131 14.99 6.78 -4.83
CA ALA A 131 14.62 8.19 -4.94
C ALA A 131 13.12 8.38 -5.23
N ALA A 132 12.53 7.52 -6.05
CA ALA A 132 11.09 7.50 -6.31
C ALA A 132 10.31 7.07 -5.07
N ALA A 133 10.69 5.95 -4.44
CA ALA A 133 10.03 5.42 -3.26
C ALA A 133 10.01 6.43 -2.08
N LYS A 134 11.12 7.12 -1.83
CA LYS A 134 11.18 8.19 -0.80
C LYS A 134 10.20 9.33 -1.06
N ARG A 135 10.06 9.75 -2.32
CA ARG A 135 9.14 10.84 -2.71
C ARG A 135 7.69 10.38 -2.61
N THR A 136 7.40 9.16 -3.04
CA THR A 136 6.09 8.53 -2.91
C THR A 136 5.65 8.41 -1.45
N LEU A 137 6.52 7.90 -0.58
CA LEU A 137 6.23 7.80 0.86
C LEU A 137 5.93 9.17 1.48
N LYS A 138 6.73 10.19 1.16
CA LYS A 138 6.49 11.56 1.65
C LYS A 138 5.15 12.14 1.19
N ALA A 139 4.79 11.91 -0.08
CA ALA A 139 3.50 12.33 -0.63
C ALA A 139 2.35 11.60 0.07
N PHE A 140 2.47 10.28 0.22
CA PHE A 140 1.51 9.42 0.91
C PHE A 140 1.21 9.88 2.34
N GLU A 141 2.25 10.10 3.14
CA GLU A 141 2.09 10.60 4.51
C GLU A 141 1.39 11.96 4.56
N THR A 142 1.68 12.83 3.58
CA THR A 142 1.06 14.16 3.49
C THR A 142 -0.44 14.05 3.18
N TRP A 143 -0.83 13.14 2.29
CA TRP A 143 -2.23 12.88 1.95
C TRP A 143 -3.01 12.26 3.10
N LEU A 144 -2.43 11.27 3.79
CA LEU A 144 -3.06 10.66 4.97
C LEU A 144 -3.26 11.66 6.10
N LYS A 145 -2.29 12.55 6.35
CA LYS A 145 -2.39 13.60 7.38
C LYS A 145 -3.51 14.60 7.11
N LYS A 146 -3.79 14.91 5.84
CA LYS A 146 -4.86 15.86 5.44
C LYS A 146 -6.26 15.24 5.44
N SER A 147 -6.36 13.92 5.51
CA SER A 147 -7.62 13.19 5.40
C SER A 147 -8.51 13.37 6.65
N GLY A 148 -9.83 13.33 6.47
CA GLY A 148 -10.82 13.41 7.56
C GLY A 148 -10.75 12.23 8.56
N LYS A 149 -11.40 12.36 9.72
CA LYS A 149 -11.49 11.31 10.76
C LYS A 149 -12.94 10.86 11.03
N GLY A 150 -13.85 11.19 10.13
CA GLY A 150 -15.26 10.82 10.22
C GLY A 150 -15.56 9.47 9.56
N THR A 151 -16.75 8.96 9.80
CA THR A 151 -17.28 7.73 9.17
C THR A 151 -17.65 7.94 7.70
N ASP A 152 -17.56 9.16 7.19
CA ASP A 152 -17.66 9.52 5.78
C ASP A 152 -16.32 9.39 5.03
N TYR A 153 -15.22 9.11 5.75
CA TYR A 153 -13.90 9.00 5.15
C TYR A 153 -13.78 7.74 4.26
N ILE A 154 -13.31 7.93 3.03
CA ILE A 154 -12.92 6.85 2.13
C ILE A 154 -11.48 7.12 1.69
N VAL A 155 -10.64 6.09 1.67
CA VAL A 155 -9.25 6.18 1.20
C VAL A 155 -9.24 6.69 -0.24
N HIS A 156 -8.55 7.81 -0.46
CA HIS A 156 -8.41 8.42 -1.77
C HIS A 156 -7.69 7.47 -2.74
N SER A 157 -8.11 7.47 -4.01
CA SER A 157 -7.49 6.65 -5.07
C SER A 157 -5.99 6.89 -5.19
N GLU A 158 -5.56 8.14 -5.00
CA GLU A 158 -4.20 8.63 -5.08
C GLU A 158 -3.32 7.95 -4.02
N VAL A 159 -3.87 7.69 -2.83
CA VAL A 159 -3.18 6.94 -1.76
C VAL A 159 -2.95 5.50 -2.19
N CYS A 160 -3.93 4.86 -2.85
CA CYS A 160 -3.76 3.51 -3.39
C CYS A 160 -2.74 3.47 -4.52
N VAL A 161 -2.73 4.48 -5.41
CA VAL A 161 -1.74 4.60 -6.49
C VAL A 161 -0.33 4.73 -5.91
N MET A 162 -0.14 5.54 -4.87
CA MET A 162 1.16 5.64 -4.19
C MET A 162 1.63 4.29 -3.62
N ILE A 163 0.73 3.48 -3.05
CA ILE A 163 1.07 2.13 -2.58
C ILE A 163 1.48 1.24 -3.77
N ASN A 164 0.72 1.28 -4.86
CA ASN A 164 1.03 0.51 -6.07
C ASN A 164 2.38 0.90 -6.69
N VAL A 165 2.76 2.18 -6.66
CA VAL A 165 4.10 2.61 -7.10
C VAL A 165 5.20 1.89 -6.34
N ILE A 166 5.03 1.65 -5.04
CA ILE A 166 6.00 0.89 -4.24
C ILE A 166 5.98 -0.60 -4.63
N THR A 167 4.80 -1.18 -4.86
CA THR A 167 4.68 -2.55 -5.38
C THR A 167 5.41 -2.71 -6.71
N ASP A 168 5.23 -1.79 -7.66
CA ASP A 168 5.89 -1.83 -8.97
C ASP A 168 7.41 -1.64 -8.83
N CYS A 169 7.85 -0.78 -7.92
CA CYS A 169 9.26 -0.65 -7.57
C CYS A 169 9.85 -1.97 -7.01
N LYS A 170 9.12 -2.69 -6.14
CA LYS A 170 9.55 -4.00 -5.62
C LYS A 170 9.64 -5.03 -6.75
N ASN A 171 8.64 -5.10 -7.60
CA ASN A 171 8.63 -6.01 -8.75
C ASN A 171 9.82 -5.75 -9.69
N LYS A 172 10.10 -4.47 -10.00
CA LYS A 172 11.26 -4.12 -10.81
C LYS A 172 12.56 -4.46 -10.09
N ALA A 173 12.68 -4.18 -8.79
CA ALA A 173 13.86 -4.52 -8.01
C ALA A 173 14.15 -6.03 -8.04
N LEU A 174 13.13 -6.88 -7.90
CA LEU A 174 13.29 -8.35 -8.03
C LEU A 174 13.79 -8.76 -9.42
N HIS A 175 13.29 -8.14 -10.49
CA HIS A 175 13.79 -8.38 -11.84
C HIS A 175 15.26 -7.98 -12.02
N LEU A 176 15.73 -6.95 -11.31
CA LEU A 176 17.16 -6.60 -11.27
C LEU A 176 18.00 -7.69 -10.58
N CYS A 177 17.43 -8.40 -9.61
CA CYS A 177 18.09 -9.45 -8.82
C CYS A 177 18.20 -10.79 -9.56
N ALA A 178 17.21 -11.12 -10.41
CA ALA A 178 17.09 -12.44 -11.03
C ALA A 178 18.10 -12.72 -12.17
N LEU A 179 18.90 -11.72 -12.56
CA LEU A 179 19.69 -11.76 -13.79
C LEU A 179 21.13 -12.27 -13.65
N ASP A 180 21.73 -12.49 -12.46
CA ASP A 180 23.06 -13.15 -12.40
C ASP A 180 23.57 -13.67 -11.03
N SER A 181 24.52 -14.61 -11.10
CA SER A 181 25.01 -15.49 -10.02
C SER A 181 26.39 -15.05 -9.46
N GLY A 182 26.55 -13.82 -8.96
CA GLY A 182 27.84 -13.31 -8.45
C GLY A 182 27.86 -13.05 -6.93
N GLU A 183 28.89 -13.54 -6.22
CA GLU A 183 29.00 -13.51 -4.74
C GLU A 183 28.95 -12.10 -4.10
N ASN A 184 29.43 -11.05 -4.78
CA ASN A 184 29.43 -9.67 -4.25
C ASN A 184 28.17 -8.86 -4.60
N ILE A 185 27.35 -9.35 -5.54
CA ILE A 185 26.21 -8.63 -6.11
C ILE A 185 24.96 -8.75 -5.21
N HIS A 186 24.87 -9.84 -4.43
CA HIS A 186 23.76 -10.07 -3.50
C HIS A 186 23.58 -8.94 -2.47
N GLN A 187 24.64 -8.24 -2.03
CA GLN A 187 24.52 -7.25 -0.96
C GLN A 187 23.73 -5.99 -1.34
N TYR A 188 23.81 -5.51 -2.57
CA TYR A 188 23.15 -4.27 -2.97
C TYR A 188 21.68 -4.49 -3.32
N HIS A 189 21.41 -5.59 -4.01
CA HIS A 189 20.06 -6.05 -4.32
C HIS A 189 19.25 -6.34 -3.05
N THR A 190 19.86 -6.99 -2.06
CA THR A 190 19.24 -7.17 -0.74
C THR A 190 18.96 -5.83 -0.05
N LYS A 191 19.84 -4.82 -0.17
CA LYS A 191 19.61 -3.50 0.46
C LYS A 191 18.40 -2.77 -0.12
N ILE A 192 18.23 -2.72 -1.44
CA ILE A 192 17.08 -2.05 -2.05
C ILE A 192 15.78 -2.79 -1.77
N ASP A 193 15.80 -4.12 -1.80
CA ASP A 193 14.63 -4.95 -1.47
C ASP A 193 14.20 -4.75 -0.01
N GLU A 194 15.13 -4.86 0.95
CA GLU A 194 14.88 -4.57 2.36
C GLU A 194 14.37 -3.13 2.58
N PHE A 195 14.91 -2.16 1.85
CA PHE A 195 14.46 -0.78 1.92
C PHE A 195 13.01 -0.64 1.43
N LEU A 196 12.68 -1.21 0.27
CA LEU A 196 11.33 -1.14 -0.29
C LEU A 196 10.32 -1.90 0.56
N GLU A 197 10.72 -3.04 1.16
CA GLU A 197 9.88 -3.76 2.11
C GLU A 197 9.59 -2.91 3.35
N LYS A 198 10.60 -2.24 3.92
CA LYS A 198 10.40 -1.30 5.05
C LYS A 198 9.44 -0.17 4.67
N VAL A 199 9.57 0.39 3.47
CA VAL A 199 8.65 1.44 2.97
C VAL A 199 7.23 0.89 2.84
N GLN A 200 7.04 -0.29 2.24
CA GLN A 200 5.72 -0.91 2.07
C GLN A 200 5.05 -1.21 3.40
N VAL A 201 5.80 -1.78 4.36
CA VAL A 201 5.32 -2.05 5.73
C VAL A 201 4.95 -0.75 6.44
N GLN A 202 5.76 0.30 6.33
CA GLN A 202 5.45 1.61 6.91
C GLN A 202 4.16 2.20 6.32
N MET A 203 3.98 2.14 5.00
CA MET A 203 2.76 2.64 4.36
C MET A 203 1.53 1.85 4.81
N GLY A 204 1.60 0.51 4.85
CA GLY A 204 0.53 -0.33 5.36
C GLY A 204 0.14 0.03 6.79
N LYS A 205 1.14 0.18 7.67
CA LYS A 205 0.93 0.58 9.07
C LYS A 205 0.25 1.95 9.18
N CYS A 206 0.74 2.97 8.48
CA CYS A 206 0.14 4.30 8.53
C CYS A 206 -1.30 4.33 8.00
N LEU A 207 -1.60 3.52 6.97
CA LEU A 207 -2.97 3.36 6.46
C LEU A 207 -3.88 2.71 7.50
N VAL A 208 -3.43 1.61 8.12
CA VAL A 208 -4.19 0.92 9.17
C VAL A 208 -4.43 1.84 10.36
N GLU A 209 -3.41 2.55 10.85
CA GLU A 209 -3.55 3.55 11.93
C GLU A 209 -4.58 4.62 11.57
N LYS A 210 -4.58 5.08 10.32
CA LYS A 210 -5.57 6.04 9.85
C LYS A 210 -6.99 5.48 9.93
N LEU A 211 -7.22 4.26 9.46
CA LEU A 211 -8.52 3.60 9.48
C LEU A 211 -8.99 3.33 10.92
N LEU A 212 -8.09 2.88 11.79
CA LEU A 212 -8.35 2.66 13.21
C LEU A 212 -8.75 3.95 13.94
N SER A 213 -8.17 5.10 13.58
CA SER A 213 -8.52 6.39 14.20
C SER A 213 -10.00 6.78 14.03
N VAL A 214 -10.68 6.25 13.01
CA VAL A 214 -12.13 6.44 12.82
C VAL A 214 -12.92 5.63 13.84
N LEU A 215 -12.50 4.40 14.14
CA LEU A 215 -13.10 3.60 15.20
C LEU A 215 -12.88 4.23 16.58
N GLU A 216 -11.67 4.70 16.87
CA GLU A 216 -11.37 5.42 18.12
C GLU A 216 -12.30 6.63 18.31
N SER A 217 -12.54 7.39 17.24
CA SER A 217 -13.49 8.51 17.23
C SER A 217 -14.93 8.06 17.54
N VAL A 218 -15.37 6.93 16.98
CA VAL A 218 -16.67 6.33 17.25
C VAL A 218 -16.78 5.88 18.72
N LEU A 219 -15.79 5.15 19.22
CA LEU A 219 -15.72 4.67 20.60
C LEU A 219 -15.69 5.84 21.60
N SER A 220 -14.96 6.92 21.30
CA SER A 220 -14.94 8.15 22.10
C SER A 220 -16.31 8.84 22.16
N LYS A 221 -17.07 8.84 21.06
CA LYS A 221 -18.46 9.35 21.06
C LYS A 221 -19.38 8.47 21.91
N LEU A 222 -19.20 7.15 21.85
CA LEU A 222 -19.97 6.20 22.66
C LEU A 222 -19.67 6.36 24.16
N ALA A 223 -18.43 6.66 24.54
CA ALA A 223 -18.05 6.92 25.93
C ALA A 223 -18.83 8.08 26.59
N ARG A 224 -19.46 8.97 25.82
CA ARG A 224 -20.31 10.05 26.36
C ARG A 224 -21.60 9.56 27.02
N TYR A 225 -21.93 8.28 26.85
CA TYR A 225 -23.07 7.62 27.47
C TYR A 225 -22.69 6.83 28.73
N ASP A 226 -21.43 6.90 29.17
CA ASP A 226 -20.99 6.24 30.41
C ASP A 226 -21.73 6.83 31.62
N GLU A 227 -22.08 5.97 32.59
CA GLU A 227 -22.76 6.36 33.82
C GLU A 227 -21.98 7.47 34.55
N GLY A 228 -22.69 8.49 35.05
CA GLY A 228 -22.08 9.63 35.76
C GLY A 228 -21.62 10.81 34.88
N THR A 229 -21.71 10.70 33.54
CA THR A 229 -21.47 11.85 32.65
C THR A 229 -22.68 12.79 32.56
N PHE A 230 -22.46 14.11 32.52
CA PHE A 230 -23.53 15.14 32.48
C PHE A 230 -24.55 14.97 31.35
N PHE A 231 -24.17 14.29 30.25
CA PHE A 231 -25.02 14.10 29.08
C PHE A 231 -25.85 12.83 29.11
N SER A 232 -25.60 11.89 30.04
CA SER A 232 -26.35 10.63 30.12
C SER A 232 -27.85 10.87 30.36
N SER A 233 -28.20 11.90 31.14
CA SER A 233 -29.57 12.28 31.46
C SER A 233 -30.26 13.14 30.38
N ILE A 234 -29.50 13.98 29.64
CA ILE A 234 -30.04 14.89 28.61
C ILE A 234 -30.22 14.16 27.27
N LEU A 235 -29.30 13.25 26.91
CA LEU A 235 -29.35 12.51 25.64
C LEU A 235 -30.29 11.29 25.69
N SER A 236 -30.75 10.87 26.86
CA SER A 236 -31.72 9.78 27.02
C SER A 236 -33.16 10.16 26.66
N LEU A 237 -33.44 11.45 26.37
CA LEU A 237 -34.79 11.94 26.04
C LEU A 237 -35.25 11.58 24.62
N THR A 238 -34.35 11.20 23.73
CA THR A 238 -34.67 10.61 22.42
C THR A 238 -34.13 9.19 22.37
N LYS A 239 -34.92 8.21 21.89
CA LYS A 239 -34.40 6.86 21.66
C LYS A 239 -33.27 6.97 20.62
N PRO A 240 -32.01 6.73 20.98
CA PRO A 240 -30.93 6.90 20.02
C PRO A 240 -31.00 5.74 19.04
N VAL A 241 -31.29 6.05 17.77
CA VAL A 241 -31.25 5.10 16.66
C VAL A 241 -29.79 4.69 16.46
N ASN A 242 -29.52 3.43 16.10
CA ASN A 242 -28.17 2.85 15.89
C ASN A 242 -27.41 3.44 14.68
N GLU A 243 -27.44 4.75 14.52
CA GLU A 243 -26.86 5.49 13.41
C GLU A 243 -25.33 5.46 13.46
N LEU A 244 -24.73 5.58 14.65
CA LEU A 244 -23.27 5.61 14.78
C LEU A 244 -22.64 4.24 14.46
N GLY A 245 -23.22 3.15 14.98
CA GLY A 245 -22.79 1.79 14.66
C GLY A 245 -22.98 1.47 13.18
N LYS A 246 -24.10 1.89 12.58
CA LYS A 246 -24.35 1.72 11.14
C LYS A 246 -23.36 2.52 10.29
N ALA A 247 -23.15 3.79 10.61
CA ALA A 247 -22.21 4.66 9.89
C ALA A 247 -20.78 4.11 9.91
N TYR A 248 -20.34 3.52 11.03
CA TYR A 248 -19.04 2.85 11.09
C TYR A 248 -18.95 1.61 10.21
N VAL A 249 -20.01 0.80 10.15
CA VAL A 249 -20.04 -0.38 9.28
C VAL A 249 -20.01 0.03 7.80
N ASP A 250 -20.75 1.09 7.44
CA ASP A 250 -20.74 1.62 6.06
C ASP A 250 -19.36 2.19 5.69
N PHE A 251 -18.72 2.93 6.61
CA PHE A 251 -17.32 3.36 6.50
C PHE A 251 -16.37 2.19 6.21
N MET A 252 -16.44 1.15 7.05
CA MET A 252 -15.56 0.00 6.97
C MET A 252 -15.71 -0.71 5.63
N ARG A 253 -16.95 -0.99 5.21
CA ARG A 253 -17.25 -1.65 3.92
C ARG A 253 -16.76 -0.84 2.73
N GLY A 254 -17.01 0.47 2.73
CA GLY A 254 -16.56 1.35 1.66
C GLY A 254 -15.04 1.32 1.49
N ASN A 255 -14.30 1.27 2.60
CA ASN A 255 -12.84 1.20 2.56
C ASN A 255 -12.31 -0.21 2.23
N LEU A 256 -12.94 -1.28 2.71
CA LEU A 256 -12.61 -2.65 2.28
C LEU A 256 -12.72 -2.79 0.76
N GLU A 257 -13.83 -2.31 0.18
CA GLU A 257 -14.04 -2.36 -1.26
C GLU A 257 -13.04 -1.48 -2.03
N GLN A 258 -12.84 -0.25 -1.56
CA GLN A 258 -11.90 0.68 -2.18
C GLN A 258 -10.47 0.13 -2.22
N LEU A 259 -9.99 -0.49 -1.13
CA LEU A 259 -8.65 -1.07 -1.08
C LEU A 259 -8.56 -2.32 -1.96
N ARG A 260 -9.56 -3.22 -1.91
CA ARG A 260 -9.60 -4.43 -2.74
C ARG A 260 -9.58 -4.12 -4.23
N GLN A 261 -10.33 -3.10 -4.67
CA GLN A 261 -10.43 -2.76 -6.09
C GLN A 261 -9.21 -2.03 -6.64
N ARG A 262 -8.44 -1.35 -5.78
CA ARG A 262 -7.42 -0.38 -6.22
C ARG A 262 -5.98 -0.82 -5.93
N LEU A 263 -5.77 -1.66 -4.92
CA LEU A 263 -4.44 -2.19 -4.62
C LEU A 263 -4.13 -3.37 -5.55
N ALA A 264 -2.94 -3.34 -6.15
CA ALA A 264 -2.53 -4.34 -7.13
C ALA A 264 -2.03 -5.65 -6.50
N ASP A 265 -1.43 -5.56 -5.33
CA ASP A 265 -0.86 -6.70 -4.61
C ASP A 265 -1.90 -7.29 -3.65
N GLU A 266 -2.40 -8.48 -3.97
CA GLU A 266 -3.41 -9.19 -3.17
C GLU A 266 -2.88 -9.60 -1.79
N LEU A 267 -1.59 -9.97 -1.69
CA LEU A 267 -0.97 -10.37 -0.43
C LEU A 267 -0.80 -9.15 0.49
N LEU A 268 -0.37 -8.01 -0.07
CA LEU A 268 -0.33 -6.75 0.67
C LEU A 268 -1.72 -6.34 1.15
N THR A 269 -2.73 -6.46 0.27
CA THR A 269 -4.13 -6.14 0.60
C THR A 269 -4.62 -7.00 1.77
N LEU A 270 -4.38 -8.31 1.70
CA LEU A 270 -4.75 -9.23 2.78
C LEU A 270 -4.03 -8.89 4.09
N ASN A 271 -2.73 -8.62 4.06
CA ASN A 271 -1.96 -8.21 5.25
C ASN A 271 -2.50 -6.91 5.88
N ILE A 272 -2.87 -5.92 5.08
CA ILE A 272 -3.53 -4.68 5.57
C ILE A 272 -4.85 -5.03 6.27
N PHE A 273 -5.65 -5.93 5.69
CA PHE A 273 -6.93 -6.35 6.29
C PHE A 273 -6.75 -7.13 7.59
N GLU A 274 -5.77 -8.03 7.67
CA GLU A 274 -5.46 -8.74 8.92
C GLU A 274 -5.04 -7.78 10.04
N GLN A 275 -4.17 -6.81 9.73
CA GLN A 275 -3.73 -5.80 10.69
C GLN A 275 -4.87 -4.88 11.12
N TRP A 276 -5.71 -4.45 10.18
CA TRP A 276 -6.86 -3.60 10.47
C TRP A 276 -7.89 -4.34 11.33
N TYR A 277 -8.22 -5.59 10.99
CA TYR A 277 -9.07 -6.44 11.81
C TYR A 277 -8.54 -6.56 13.24
N THR A 278 -7.28 -6.96 13.38
CA THR A 278 -6.63 -7.16 14.68
C THR A 278 -6.64 -5.88 15.52
N GLY A 279 -6.34 -4.74 14.90
CA GLY A 279 -6.38 -3.44 15.55
C GLY A 279 -7.79 -3.07 16.02
N GLN A 280 -8.82 -3.33 15.22
CA GLN A 280 -10.21 -3.05 15.61
C GLN A 280 -10.66 -3.92 16.78
N THR A 281 -10.38 -5.22 16.72
CA THR A 281 -10.66 -6.16 17.81
C THR A 281 -10.00 -5.69 19.10
N LYS A 282 -8.73 -5.26 19.03
CA LYS A 282 -8.03 -4.71 20.19
C LYS A 282 -8.70 -3.46 20.75
N LEU A 283 -8.99 -2.46 19.91
CA LEU A 283 -9.63 -1.22 20.35
C LEU A 283 -10.99 -1.46 21.03
N ILE A 284 -11.81 -2.35 20.48
CA ILE A 284 -13.10 -2.70 21.08
C ILE A 284 -12.89 -3.42 22.42
N CYS A 285 -11.94 -4.35 22.49
CA CYS A 285 -11.61 -5.05 23.72
C CYS A 285 -11.13 -4.09 24.82
N ASP A 286 -10.20 -3.19 24.49
CA ASP A 286 -9.66 -2.21 25.42
C ASP A 286 -10.79 -1.28 25.92
N TRP A 287 -11.65 -0.80 25.01
CA TRP A 287 -12.80 0.05 25.37
C TRP A 287 -13.82 -0.65 26.28
N LEU A 288 -14.08 -1.94 26.07
CA LEU A 288 -14.94 -2.73 26.96
C LEU A 288 -14.25 -3.01 28.32
N THR A 289 -12.92 -3.20 28.30
CA THR A 289 -12.11 -3.47 29.50
C THR A 289 -12.11 -2.26 30.44
N GLU A 290 -12.02 -1.06 29.91
CA GLU A 290 -12.16 0.19 30.68
C GLU A 290 -13.52 0.33 31.39
N ARG A 291 -14.52 -0.47 30.99
CA ARG A 291 -15.89 -0.46 31.51
C ARG A 291 -16.25 -1.78 32.20
N LEU A 292 -15.25 -2.51 32.71
CA LEU A 292 -15.47 -3.84 33.30
C LEU A 292 -16.52 -3.83 34.41
N ASP A 293 -16.46 -2.80 35.27
CA ASP A 293 -17.33 -2.65 36.45
C ASP A 293 -18.60 -1.82 36.19
N LEU A 294 -18.83 -1.38 34.95
CA LEU A 294 -19.98 -0.57 34.56
C LEU A 294 -20.93 -1.37 33.67
N SER A 295 -22.23 -1.12 33.80
CA SER A 295 -23.21 -1.62 32.82
C SER A 295 -23.16 -0.76 31.57
N LEU A 296 -23.20 -1.38 30.38
CA LEU A 296 -23.22 -0.60 29.15
C LEU A 296 -24.60 0.03 28.96
N HIS A 297 -24.62 1.29 28.53
CA HIS A 297 -25.86 1.96 28.12
C HIS A 297 -26.48 1.22 26.91
N PRO A 298 -27.81 1.07 26.79
CA PRO A 298 -28.45 0.35 25.68
C PRO A 298 -28.00 0.80 24.29
N TYR A 299 -27.76 2.09 24.12
CA TYR A 299 -27.20 2.64 22.88
C TYR A 299 -25.78 2.17 22.58
N GLN A 300 -24.90 2.15 23.59
CA GLN A 300 -23.52 1.68 23.45
C GLN A 300 -23.52 0.21 23.05
N LEU A 301 -24.28 -0.62 23.76
CA LEU A 301 -24.39 -2.03 23.48
C LEU A 301 -24.89 -2.29 22.06
N THR A 302 -25.98 -1.62 21.65
CA THR A 302 -26.55 -1.76 20.30
C THR A 302 -25.53 -1.40 19.21
N CYS A 303 -24.77 -0.31 19.39
CA CYS A 303 -23.73 0.11 18.44
C CYS A 303 -22.58 -0.90 18.38
N ILE A 304 -21.99 -1.26 19.52
CA ILE A 304 -20.83 -2.15 19.58
C ILE A 304 -21.19 -3.55 19.10
N MET A 305 -22.36 -4.09 19.45
CA MET A 305 -22.81 -5.39 18.94
C MET A 305 -22.99 -5.38 17.42
N ASN A 306 -23.55 -4.30 16.85
CA ASN A 306 -23.69 -4.18 15.41
C ASN A 306 -22.32 -4.14 14.72
N ILE A 307 -21.39 -3.33 15.23
CA ILE A 307 -20.01 -3.27 14.72
C ILE A 307 -19.37 -4.67 14.82
N ASN A 308 -19.40 -5.29 16.01
CA ASN A 308 -18.74 -6.57 16.28
C ASN A 308 -19.21 -7.72 15.39
N LYS A 309 -20.52 -7.79 15.12
CA LYS A 309 -21.09 -8.80 14.22
C LYS A 309 -20.68 -8.55 12.77
N LYS A 310 -20.60 -7.29 12.33
CA LYS A 310 -20.34 -6.95 10.92
C LYS A 310 -18.86 -6.98 10.54
N TYR A 311 -17.95 -6.49 11.38
CA TYR A 311 -16.53 -6.54 11.02
C TYR A 311 -15.99 -7.97 11.00
N TYR A 312 -16.52 -8.90 11.79
CA TYR A 312 -16.17 -10.31 11.66
C TYR A 312 -16.51 -10.85 10.26
N SER A 313 -17.80 -10.81 9.90
CA SER A 313 -18.26 -11.38 8.63
C SER A 313 -17.67 -10.68 7.42
N ASP A 314 -17.51 -9.36 7.48
CA ASP A 314 -17.04 -8.60 6.34
C ASP A 314 -15.54 -8.83 6.09
N PHE A 315 -14.70 -9.00 7.13
CA PHE A 315 -13.28 -9.35 6.94
C PHE A 315 -13.07 -10.82 6.56
N GLU A 316 -13.94 -11.73 7.03
CA GLU A 316 -13.99 -13.12 6.57
C GLU A 316 -14.23 -13.20 5.05
N LEU A 317 -15.20 -12.43 4.53
CA LEU A 317 -15.44 -12.32 3.09
C LEU A 317 -14.25 -11.74 2.31
N GLN A 318 -13.38 -11.00 2.99
CA GLN A 318 -12.14 -10.45 2.43
C GLN A 318 -10.96 -11.42 2.60
N GLY A 319 -11.20 -12.66 3.00
CA GLY A 319 -10.19 -13.72 3.05
C GLY A 319 -9.26 -13.68 4.27
N VAL A 320 -9.57 -12.87 5.29
CA VAL A 320 -8.84 -12.91 6.56
C VAL A 320 -9.00 -14.30 7.18
N PRO A 321 -7.90 -14.97 7.60
CA PRO A 321 -7.98 -16.35 8.06
C PRO A 321 -8.68 -16.47 9.42
N GLU A 322 -9.39 -17.58 9.62
CA GLU A 322 -10.11 -17.90 10.86
C GLU A 322 -9.21 -17.82 12.11
N THR A 323 -7.91 -18.13 11.98
CA THR A 323 -6.94 -18.01 13.06
C THR A 323 -6.75 -16.57 13.57
N THR A 324 -6.94 -15.60 12.68
CA THR A 324 -6.91 -14.16 13.00
C THR A 324 -8.29 -13.69 13.46
N LEU A 325 -9.36 -14.13 12.78
CA LEU A 325 -10.75 -13.76 13.11
C LEU A 325 -11.14 -14.23 14.52
N ASN A 326 -11.01 -15.51 14.79
CA ASN A 326 -11.46 -16.14 16.03
C ASN A 326 -10.39 -16.12 17.12
N SER A 327 -9.76 -14.95 17.29
CA SER A 327 -8.76 -14.73 18.33
C SER A 327 -9.36 -14.82 19.73
N LYS A 328 -8.54 -15.12 20.74
CA LYS A 328 -8.98 -15.08 22.16
C LYS A 328 -9.55 -13.72 22.56
N THR A 329 -9.00 -12.64 22.00
CA THR A 329 -9.49 -11.28 22.20
C THR A 329 -10.90 -11.12 21.65
N TYR A 330 -11.16 -11.61 20.43
CA TYR A 330 -12.50 -11.60 19.84
C TYR A 330 -13.51 -12.40 20.69
N GLN A 331 -13.14 -13.60 21.14
CA GLN A 331 -13.98 -14.42 22.01
C GLN A 331 -14.32 -13.70 23.32
N THR A 332 -13.36 -12.98 23.92
CA THR A 332 -13.57 -12.18 25.12
C THR A 332 -14.60 -11.07 24.90
N ILE A 333 -14.52 -10.36 23.77
CA ILE A 333 -15.51 -9.35 23.38
C ILE A 333 -16.90 -9.98 23.25
N CYS A 334 -17.02 -11.09 22.53
CA CYS A 334 -18.28 -11.79 22.33
C CYS A 334 -18.92 -12.23 23.66
N SER A 335 -18.13 -12.82 24.57
CA SER A 335 -18.60 -13.20 25.89
C SER A 335 -19.10 -11.99 26.69
N ARG A 336 -18.37 -10.87 26.70
CA ARG A 336 -18.80 -9.65 27.40
C ARG A 336 -20.12 -9.11 26.83
N LEU A 337 -20.22 -8.98 25.51
CA LEU A 337 -21.43 -8.44 24.86
C LEU A 337 -22.65 -9.33 25.07
N GLN A 338 -22.47 -10.66 25.11
CA GLN A 338 -23.55 -11.60 25.38
C GLN A 338 -24.12 -11.45 26.80
N VAL A 339 -23.26 -11.25 27.80
CA VAL A 339 -23.68 -11.01 29.20
C VAL A 339 -24.44 -9.69 29.33
N GLU A 340 -23.97 -8.63 28.67
CA GLU A 340 -24.64 -7.32 28.65
C GLU A 340 -26.03 -7.40 27.99
N GLU A 341 -26.16 -8.10 26.85
CA GLU A 341 -27.44 -8.30 26.14
C GLU A 341 -28.46 -9.06 26.99
N ALA A 342 -28.01 -10.12 27.68
CA ALA A 342 -28.85 -10.86 28.61
C ALA A 342 -29.32 -9.98 29.78
N THR A 343 -28.41 -9.19 30.37
CA THR A 343 -28.70 -8.31 31.52
C THR A 343 -29.71 -7.21 31.15
N GLN A 344 -29.58 -6.60 29.96
CA GLN A 344 -30.54 -5.60 29.48
C GLN A 344 -31.91 -6.20 29.15
N SER A 345 -31.96 -7.42 28.63
CA SER A 345 -33.22 -8.10 28.31
C SER A 345 -34.04 -8.39 29.58
N VAL A 346 -33.37 -8.82 30.66
CA VAL A 346 -34.02 -9.06 31.96
C VAL A 346 -34.55 -7.76 32.58
N THR A 347 -33.73 -6.70 32.64
CA THR A 347 -34.13 -5.41 33.23
C THR A 347 -35.28 -4.71 32.48
N GLN A 348 -35.36 -4.86 31.15
CA GLN A 348 -36.50 -4.38 30.36
C GLN A 348 -37.78 -5.19 30.62
N SER A 349 -37.66 -6.49 30.86
CA SER A 349 -38.82 -7.33 31.18
C SER A 349 -39.40 -7.02 32.57
N GLU A 350 -38.55 -6.72 33.55
CA GLU A 350 -38.96 -6.33 34.91
C GLU A 350 -39.60 -4.94 34.96
N SER A 351 -39.08 -3.97 34.21
CA SER A 351 -39.70 -2.63 34.10
C SER A 351 -41.04 -2.66 33.37
N GLY A 352 -41.20 -3.53 32.36
CA GLY A 352 -42.49 -3.79 31.70
C GLY A 352 -43.54 -4.47 32.61
N LEU A 353 -43.11 -5.36 33.50
CA LEU A 353 -43.97 -5.98 34.51
C LEU A 353 -44.41 -4.97 35.58
N ARG A 354 -43.50 -4.09 36.03
CA ARG A 354 -43.80 -3.06 37.04
C ARG A 354 -44.79 -2.00 36.54
N GLY A 355 -44.75 -1.65 35.26
CA GLY A 355 -45.74 -0.77 34.60
C GLY A 355 -47.13 -1.39 34.48
N ARG A 356 -47.22 -2.72 34.38
CA ARG A 356 -48.50 -3.45 34.28
C ARG A 356 -49.17 -3.71 35.63
N PHE A 357 -48.40 -3.75 36.71
CA PHE A 357 -48.92 -3.83 38.10
C PHE A 357 -49.42 -2.49 38.65
N MET A 358 -49.02 -1.35 38.07
CA MET A 358 -49.50 -0.03 38.52
C MET A 358 -50.80 0.43 37.83
N THR A 359 -51.23 -0.22 36.75
CA THR A 359 -52.47 0.12 36.03
C THR A 359 -53.68 -0.72 36.43
N SER A 360 -53.57 -1.60 37.44
CA SER A 360 -54.66 -2.49 37.88
C SER A 360 -55.14 -2.21 39.31
N GLY A 361 -54.91 -1.00 39.83
CA GLY A 361 -55.13 -0.67 41.24
C GLY A 361 -56.15 0.42 41.56
N GLU A 362 -56.82 1.02 40.57
CA GLU A 362 -57.82 2.08 40.81
C GLU A 362 -59.11 1.78 40.04
N GLU A 363 -59.93 0.85 40.54
CA GLU A 363 -61.36 0.75 40.22
C GLU A 363 -62.06 -0.18 41.24
N GLU A 364 -62.10 0.21 42.52
CA GLU A 364 -63.12 -0.29 43.48
C GLU A 364 -63.07 0.53 44.78
N SER A 365 -63.96 1.51 44.94
CA SER A 365 -64.68 1.81 46.19
C SER A 365 -65.53 3.10 46.08
N ASP A 366 -66.84 2.89 46.24
CA ASP A 366 -67.99 3.78 46.57
C ASP A 366 -68.41 4.94 45.65
#